data_AF-A0A956VLS3-F1
#
_entry.id   AF-A0A956VLS3-F1
#
_cell.length_a   1.000
_cell.length_b   1.000
_cell.length_c   1.000
_cell.angle_alpha   90.00
_cell.angle_beta   90.00
_cell.angle_gamma   90.00
#
_symmetry.space_group_name_H-M   'P 1'
#
loop_
_entity.id
_entity.type
_entity.pdbx_description
1 polymer ?
#
loop_
_entity_poly.entity_id
_entity_poly.type
_entity_poly.pdbx_seq_one_letter_code
_entity_poly.pdbx_strand_id
1 'polypeptide(L)'
;MATVYNWQLGRDMDYRFDSGGGNRQFAAVFNINRCIACQTCTMACKSTWTFSPGQELMWWNNVETKPYGGYPNHWDTKLLALQEEKDPGGQVWDASNPSPSAPYGLFEGKTIFETADGVNQMATG
;
A
#
# COMPACT_ATOMS: atom_id res chain seq x y z
N MET A 1 1.06 9.29 17.06
CA MET A 1 2.04 8.72 16.12
C MET A 1 2.98 7.88 16.94
N ALA A 2 2.87 6.58 16.79
CA ALA A 2 3.58 5.60 17.60
C ALA A 2 4.76 5.07 16.78
N THR A 3 5.93 5.01 17.41
CA THR A 3 7.11 4.38 16.79
C THR A 3 6.97 2.87 16.87
N VAL A 4 7.00 2.20 15.71
CA VAL A 4 6.89 0.73 15.60
C VAL A 4 8.09 0.17 14.82
N TYR A 5 8.58 -1.00 15.25
CA TYR A 5 9.62 -1.70 14.51
C TYR A 5 9.02 -2.43 13.30
N ASN A 6 9.38 -2.00 12.09
CA ASN A 6 8.98 -2.68 10.86
C ASN A 6 9.99 -3.78 10.52
N TRP A 7 9.65 -5.02 10.86
CA TRP A 7 10.47 -6.19 10.59
C TRP A 7 10.68 -6.49 9.10
N GLN A 8 9.84 -5.96 8.19
CA GLN A 8 10.02 -6.12 6.74
C GLN A 8 11.14 -5.23 6.18
N LEU A 9 11.30 -4.04 6.78
CA LEU A 9 12.33 -3.06 6.38
C LEU A 9 13.55 -3.08 7.31
N GLY A 10 13.44 -3.75 8.45
CA GLY A 10 14.50 -3.87 9.44
C GLY A 10 14.77 -2.60 10.25
N ARG A 11 13.84 -1.62 10.26
CA ARG A 11 14.01 -0.31 10.93
C ARG A 11 12.74 0.13 11.68
N ASP A 12 12.94 1.04 12.64
CA ASP A 12 11.82 1.74 13.29
C ASP A 12 11.18 2.73 12.31
N MET A 13 9.86 2.80 12.33
CA MET A 13 9.07 3.74 11.53
C MET A 13 7.95 4.36 12.36
N ASP A 14 7.49 5.53 11.93
CA ASP A 14 6.31 6.14 12.51
C ASP A 14 5.04 5.48 11.98
N TYR A 15 4.10 5.20 12.88
CA TYR A 15 2.82 4.58 12.56
C TYR A 15 1.67 5.49 13.00
N ARG A 16 0.71 5.65 12.09
CA ARG A 16 -0.41 6.57 12.28
C ARG A 16 -1.31 6.21 13.46
N PHE A 17 -1.38 4.93 13.83
CA PHE A 17 -2.23 4.44 14.91
C PHE A 17 -1.41 4.09 16.15
N ASP A 18 -1.98 4.30 17.34
CA ASP A 18 -1.26 4.12 18.60
C ASP A 18 -0.99 2.64 18.98
N SER A 19 -1.60 1.69 18.25
CA SER A 19 -1.58 0.26 18.58
C SER A 19 -0.82 -0.58 17.53
N GLY A 20 0.50 -0.46 17.47
CA GLY A 20 1.36 -1.39 16.72
C GLY A 20 1.52 -2.78 17.38
N GLY A 21 0.91 -3.00 18.55
CA GLY A 21 1.15 -4.16 19.42
C GLY A 21 0.34 -5.44 19.09
N GLY A 22 -0.11 -5.62 17.85
CA GLY A 22 -0.82 -6.82 17.45
C GLY A 22 0.12 -8.03 17.41
N ASN A 23 -0.12 -9.07 18.23
CA ASN A 23 0.64 -10.33 18.16
C ASN A 23 0.40 -11.13 16.87
N ARG A 24 -0.58 -10.73 16.04
CA ARG A 24 -0.95 -11.37 14.78
C ARG A 24 -1.39 -10.31 13.77
N GLN A 25 -1.00 -10.51 12.52
CA GLN A 25 -1.38 -9.67 11.39
C GLN A 25 -2.12 -10.53 10.35
N PHE A 26 -3.29 -10.07 9.89
CA PHE A 26 -3.95 -10.68 8.75
C PHE A 26 -3.18 -10.34 7.47
N ALA A 27 -2.93 -11.36 6.64
CA ALA A 27 -2.26 -11.23 5.34
C ALA A 27 -3.04 -11.99 4.28
N ALA A 28 -3.05 -11.45 3.06
CA ALA A 28 -3.64 -12.08 1.89
C ALA A 28 -2.61 -12.14 0.76
N VAL A 29 -2.63 -13.23 -0.01
CA VAL A 29 -1.73 -13.43 -1.16
C VAL A 29 -2.59 -13.65 -2.41
N PHE A 30 -2.35 -12.84 -3.44
CA PHE A 30 -3.04 -12.92 -4.72
C PHE A 30 -2.11 -13.52 -5.78
N ASN A 31 -2.48 -14.68 -6.33
CA ASN A 31 -1.74 -15.29 -7.43
C ASN A 31 -2.22 -14.72 -8.78
N ILE A 32 -1.47 -13.77 -9.32
CA ILE A 32 -1.79 -13.12 -10.59
C ILE A 32 -1.73 -14.07 -11.81
N ASN A 33 -1.07 -15.23 -11.71
CA ASN A 33 -1.05 -16.24 -12.78
C ASN A 33 -2.40 -16.99 -12.92
N ARG A 34 -3.28 -16.91 -11.91
CA ARG A 34 -4.61 -17.54 -11.92
C ARG A 34 -5.76 -16.54 -11.90
N CYS A 35 -5.46 -15.25 -11.72
CA CYS A 35 -6.48 -14.23 -11.77
C CYS A 35 -7.02 -14.09 -13.19
N ILE A 36 -8.33 -14.27 -13.38
CA ILE A 36 -9.01 -14.11 -14.67
C ILE A 36 -9.80 -12.79 -14.75
N ALA A 37 -9.59 -11.89 -13.79
CA ALA A 37 -10.26 -10.59 -13.71
C ALA A 37 -11.81 -10.64 -13.81
N CYS A 38 -12.45 -11.69 -13.28
CA CYS A 38 -13.90 -11.88 -13.38
C CYS A 38 -14.75 -10.95 -12.50
N GLN A 39 -14.15 -10.07 -11.69
CA GLN A 39 -14.82 -9.14 -10.78
C GLN A 39 -15.73 -9.78 -9.71
N THR A 40 -15.64 -11.09 -9.49
CA THR A 40 -16.47 -11.77 -8.47
C THR A 40 -16.14 -11.29 -7.05
N CYS A 41 -14.86 -11.11 -6.73
CA CYS A 41 -14.43 -10.58 -5.43
C CYS A 41 -14.91 -9.14 -5.19
N THR A 42 -14.86 -8.30 -6.23
CA THR A 42 -15.40 -6.93 -6.25
C THR A 42 -16.88 -6.92 -5.89
N MET A 43 -17.69 -7.73 -6.58
CA MET A 43 -19.13 -7.78 -6.35
C MET A 43 -19.49 -8.39 -5.00
N ALA A 44 -18.77 -9.41 -4.53
CA ALA A 44 -18.98 -9.99 -3.20
C ALA A 44 -18.73 -8.96 -2.10
N CYS A 45 -17.67 -8.15 -2.21
CA CYS A 45 -17.39 -7.08 -1.26
C CYS A 45 -18.48 -6.00 -1.30
N LYS A 46 -18.87 -5.58 -2.51
CA LYS A 46 -19.89 -4.55 -2.75
C LYS A 46 -21.23 -4.90 -2.12
N SER A 47 -21.73 -6.10 -2.40
CA SER A 47 -23.04 -6.54 -1.90
C SER A 47 -23.06 -6.77 -0.40
N THR A 48 -21.91 -7.13 0.19
CA THR A 48 -21.81 -7.39 1.63
C THR A 48 -21.67 -6.10 2.44
N TRP A 49 -20.87 -5.14 1.96
CA TRP A 49 -20.41 -4.02 2.80
C TRP A 49 -20.78 -2.64 2.28
N THR A 50 -20.74 -2.40 0.97
CA THR A 50 -20.89 -1.05 0.39
C THR A 50 -22.15 -0.89 -0.48
N PHE A 51 -23.26 -1.49 -0.03
CA PHE A 51 -24.56 -1.48 -0.71
C PHE A 51 -25.49 -0.32 -0.29
N SER A 52 -25.12 0.45 0.74
CA SER A 52 -25.99 1.49 1.31
C SER A 52 -25.98 2.77 0.47
N PRO A 53 -27.05 3.60 0.52
CA PRO A 53 -27.10 4.88 -0.18
C PRO A 53 -25.92 5.80 0.14
N GLY A 54 -25.34 6.42 -0.87
CA GLY A 54 -24.14 7.27 -0.76
C GLY A 54 -22.82 6.51 -0.86
N GLN A 55 -22.84 5.18 -0.95
CA GLN A 55 -21.67 4.32 -1.11
C GLN A 55 -21.58 3.69 -2.50
N GLU A 56 -22.39 4.12 -3.46
CA GLU A 56 -22.50 3.51 -4.79
C GLU A 56 -21.15 3.49 -5.51
N LEU A 57 -20.34 4.54 -5.31
CA LEU A 57 -18.99 4.68 -5.86
C LEU A 57 -17.90 4.06 -4.96
N MET A 58 -18.22 3.53 -3.78
CA MET A 58 -17.20 2.91 -2.92
C MET A 58 -16.96 1.45 -3.32
N TRP A 59 -15.72 1.18 -3.75
CA TRP A 59 -15.23 -0.14 -4.11
C TRP A 59 -14.02 -0.50 -3.24
N TRP A 60 -14.27 -1.07 -2.06
CA TRP A 60 -13.19 -1.46 -1.13
C TRP A 60 -12.30 -2.58 -1.68
N ASN A 61 -12.88 -3.44 -2.52
CA ASN A 61 -12.16 -4.43 -3.31
C ASN A 61 -12.52 -4.20 -4.77
N ASN A 62 -11.52 -3.97 -5.63
CA ASN A 62 -11.68 -3.75 -7.06
C ASN A 62 -10.60 -4.52 -7.83
N VAL A 63 -10.90 -4.87 -9.09
CA VAL A 63 -9.91 -5.47 -10.00
C VAL A 63 -9.66 -4.51 -11.15
N GLU A 64 -8.38 -4.17 -11.37
CA GLU A 64 -7.94 -3.20 -12.37
C GLU A 64 -7.06 -3.89 -13.43
N THR A 65 -7.22 -3.51 -14.69
CA THR A 65 -6.32 -3.94 -15.78
C THR A 65 -5.09 -3.04 -15.81
N LYS A 66 -3.88 -3.56 -15.62
CA LYS A 66 -2.65 -2.77 -15.80
C LYS A 66 -2.15 -2.84 -17.25
N PRO A 67 -1.57 -1.75 -17.80
CA PRO A 67 -1.16 -0.51 -17.10
C PRO A 67 -2.21 0.62 -17.08
N TYR A 68 -3.32 0.49 -17.80
CA TYR A 68 -4.23 1.61 -18.09
C TYR A 68 -5.46 1.73 -17.16
N GLY A 69 -5.62 0.82 -16.20
CA GLY A 69 -6.72 0.78 -15.24
C GLY A 69 -6.32 1.36 -13.89
N GLY A 70 -7.24 2.12 -13.30
CA GLY A 70 -7.11 2.71 -11.97
C GLY A 70 -8.48 3.16 -11.47
N TYR A 71 -8.79 2.91 -10.20
CA TYR A 71 -9.95 3.48 -9.53
C TYR A 71 -9.58 4.08 -8.17
N PRO A 72 -9.66 5.41 -7.99
CA PRO A 72 -9.93 6.43 -9.01
C PRO A 72 -8.84 6.48 -10.10
N ASN A 73 -9.15 7.13 -11.23
CA ASN A 73 -8.19 7.22 -12.34
C ASN A 73 -6.84 7.79 -11.87
N HIS A 74 -5.75 7.10 -12.24
CA HIS A 74 -4.36 7.49 -11.96
C HIS A 74 -3.98 7.60 -10.47
N TRP A 75 -4.69 6.94 -9.56
CA TRP A 75 -4.35 6.97 -8.13
C TRP A 75 -2.91 6.49 -7.86
N ASP A 76 -2.45 5.48 -8.58
CA ASP A 76 -1.12 4.87 -8.44
C ASP A 76 -0.02 5.80 -8.95
N THR A 77 -0.19 6.36 -10.15
CA THR A 77 0.76 7.30 -10.74
C THR A 77 0.85 8.58 -9.92
N LYS A 78 -0.28 9.08 -9.41
CA LYS A 78 -0.31 10.24 -8.52
C LYS A 78 0.45 9.95 -7.23
N LEU A 79 0.22 8.79 -6.62
CA LEU A 79 0.91 8.39 -5.40
C LEU A 79 2.42 8.29 -5.63
N LEU A 80 2.86 7.68 -6.74
CA LEU A 80 4.28 7.59 -7.08
C LEU A 80 4.92 8.96 -7.34
N ALA A 81 4.20 9.89 -7.98
CA ALA A 81 4.70 11.25 -8.19
C ALA A 81 4.85 12.03 -6.87
N LEU A 82 3.89 11.90 -5.95
CA LEU A 82 3.98 12.51 -4.62
C LEU A 82 5.12 11.90 -3.79
N GLN A 83 5.34 10.60 -3.93
CA GLN A 83 6.46 9.89 -3.31
C GLN A 83 7.80 10.43 -3.83
N GLU A 84 7.95 10.55 -5.15
CA GLU A 84 9.16 11.05 -5.80
C GLU A 84 9.45 12.51 -5.44
N GLU A 85 8.42 13.36 -5.29
CA GLU A 85 8.59 14.74 -4.84
C GLU A 85 9.20 14.83 -3.43
N LYS A 86 8.86 13.88 -2.55
CA LYS A 86 9.28 13.86 -1.13
C LYS A 86 10.58 13.08 -0.91
N ASP A 87 10.89 12.15 -1.80
CA ASP A 87 12.05 11.26 -1.71
C ASP A 87 12.67 11.03 -3.10
N PRO A 88 13.27 12.08 -3.73
CA PRO A 88 13.71 12.01 -5.13
C PRO A 88 14.79 10.96 -5.32
N GLY A 89 14.54 9.99 -6.21
CA GLY A 89 15.45 8.86 -6.45
C GLY A 89 15.71 7.98 -5.23
N GLY A 90 14.92 8.12 -4.15
CA GLY A 90 15.17 7.44 -2.88
C GLY A 90 14.69 5.99 -2.86
N GLN A 91 13.87 5.56 -3.83
CA GLN A 91 13.30 4.21 -3.92
C GLN A 91 14.35 3.16 -4.36
N VAL A 92 15.43 3.05 -3.58
CA VAL A 92 16.60 2.20 -3.83
C VAL A 92 16.59 1.04 -2.86
N TRP A 93 16.92 -0.13 -3.39
CA TRP A 93 17.14 -1.34 -2.62
C TRP A 93 18.63 -1.67 -2.62
N ASP A 94 19.29 -1.54 -1.47
CA ASP A 94 20.69 -1.89 -1.30
C ASP A 94 20.84 -3.38 -0.98
N ALA A 95 21.26 -4.14 -2.00
CA ALA A 95 21.56 -5.56 -1.88
C ALA A 95 23.02 -5.86 -1.47
N SER A 96 23.85 -4.83 -1.21
CA SER A 96 25.29 -5.00 -1.00
C SER A 96 25.64 -5.66 0.35
N ASN A 97 24.79 -5.51 1.36
CA ASN A 97 25.07 -5.95 2.73
C ASN A 97 23.92 -6.78 3.33
N PRO A 98 23.72 -8.02 2.85
CA PRO A 98 22.70 -8.90 3.40
C PRO A 98 23.03 -9.30 4.84
N SER A 99 22.02 -9.36 5.70
CA SER A 99 22.14 -9.79 7.10
C SER A 99 21.11 -10.88 7.42
N PRO A 100 21.24 -11.62 8.54
CA PRO A 100 20.23 -12.60 8.94
C PRO A 100 18.81 -12.04 9.07
N SER A 101 18.68 -10.76 9.42
CA SER A 101 17.41 -10.03 9.50
C SER A 101 17.00 -9.35 8.19
N ALA A 102 17.90 -9.25 7.22
CA ALA A 102 17.67 -8.65 5.90
C ALA A 102 18.37 -9.48 4.81
N PRO A 103 17.88 -10.69 4.49
CA PRO A 103 18.58 -11.64 3.62
C PRO A 103 18.68 -11.17 2.16
N TYR A 104 17.80 -10.25 1.76
CA TYR A 104 17.76 -9.73 0.39
C TYR A 104 18.35 -8.32 0.26
N GLY A 105 18.85 -7.72 1.34
CA GLY A 105 19.27 -6.32 1.37
C GLY A 105 18.31 -5.43 2.15
N LEU A 106 18.63 -4.14 2.21
CA LEU A 106 17.86 -3.13 2.93
C LEU A 106 17.23 -2.15 1.96
N PHE A 107 15.98 -1.78 2.25
CA PHE A 107 15.33 -0.68 1.55
C PHE A 107 15.76 0.65 2.17
N GLU A 108 16.46 1.48 1.40
CA GLU A 108 16.96 2.78 1.88
C GLU A 108 15.91 3.88 1.70
N GLY A 109 14.96 3.70 0.78
CA GLY A 109 13.92 4.67 0.50
C GLY A 109 12.93 4.89 1.62
N LYS A 110 12.10 5.90 1.46
CA LYS A 110 10.95 6.14 2.34
C LYS A 110 9.72 5.38 1.85
N THR A 111 8.91 4.90 2.77
CA THR A 111 7.56 4.37 2.50
C THR A 111 6.58 5.51 2.25
N ILE A 112 5.40 5.16 1.71
CA ILE A 112 4.28 6.07 1.52
C ILE A 112 3.77 6.70 2.82
N PHE A 113 4.04 6.07 3.97
CA PHE A 113 3.64 6.59 5.27
C PHE A 113 4.65 7.62 5.78
N GLU A 114 5.95 7.40 5.53
CA GLU A 114 7.03 8.33 5.91
C GLU A 114 7.06 9.59 5.03
N THR A 115 6.54 9.53 3.82
CA THR A 115 6.44 10.70 2.92
C THR A 115 5.11 11.44 3.01
N ALA A 116 4.13 10.89 3.72
CA ALA A 116 2.80 11.50 3.87
C ALA A 116 2.84 12.82 4.65
N ASP A 117 3.88 13.06 5.44
CA ASP A 117 3.99 14.27 6.25
C ASP A 117 4.02 15.55 5.39
N GLY A 118 3.07 16.44 5.68
CA GLY A 118 2.85 17.68 4.95
C GLY A 118 2.24 17.49 3.56
N VAL A 119 1.74 16.30 3.21
CA VAL A 119 0.96 16.07 1.98
C VAL A 119 -0.53 16.30 2.27
N ASN A 120 -1.06 17.44 1.85
CA ASN A 120 -2.49 17.78 1.96
C ASN A 120 -3.32 17.26 0.77
N GLN A 121 -2.93 16.12 0.21
CA GLN A 121 -3.61 15.51 -0.93
C GLN A 121 -3.84 14.03 -0.68
N MET A 122 -5.01 13.52 -1.08
CA MET A 122 -5.27 12.08 -1.09
C MET A 122 -5.02 11.52 -2.49
N ALA A 123 -4.35 10.37 -2.57
CA ALA A 123 -4.12 9.67 -3.84
C ALA A 123 -5.38 8.93 -4.31
N THR A 124 -6.14 8.38 -3.37
CA THR A 124 -7.48 7.83 -3.55
C THR A 124 -8.51 8.82 -3.02
N GLY A 125 -9.67 8.91 -3.66
CA GLY A 125 -10.80 9.70 -3.18
C GLY A 125 -11.46 9.11 -1.94
#